data_AF-A0A7V5VUN9-F1
#
_entry.id   AF-A0A7V5VUN9-F1
#
_cell.length_a   1.000
_cell.length_b   1.000
_cell.length_c   1.000
_cell.angle_alpha   90.00
_cell.angle_beta   90.00
_cell.angle_gamma   90.00
#
_symmetry.space_group_name_H-M   'P 1'
#
loop_
_entity.id
_entity.type
_entity.pdbx_description
1 polymer ?
#
loop_
_entity_poly.entity_id
_entity_poly.type
_entity_poly.pdbx_seq_one_letter_code
_entity_poly.pdbx_strand_id
1 'polypeptide(L)'
;MRRKWIALGIAVLWFGCAERHAPPPPELPVLMKAPEFAGLTAEEQPFHSHQLQGKVVVVSFFFTSCTGPCPVMNSRLSVLQAQFANEPDVRFVSITVDPERDTPERLRAYAQRYGAKPERWIFLRMSPDSVEWLATKGFRVPGSATQPDLHSTRYILLDRQGNIRGYFSALDEQQVQQLEQALRQLLHESNRATQ
;
A
#
# COMPACT_ATOMS: atom_id res chain seq x y z
N MET A 1 -61.38 53.75 -25.58
CA MET A 1 -60.56 52.60 -26.04
C MET A 1 -59.71 52.12 -24.88
N ARG A 2 -60.00 50.92 -24.32
CA ARG A 2 -59.31 50.37 -23.15
C ARG A 2 -58.17 49.44 -23.62
N ARG A 3 -56.92 49.85 -23.44
CA ARG A 3 -55.74 48.99 -23.66
C ARG A 3 -55.53 48.09 -22.44
N LYS A 4 -55.74 46.79 -22.60
CA LYS A 4 -55.36 45.77 -21.62
C LYS A 4 -53.87 45.46 -21.81
N TRP A 5 -53.08 45.60 -20.76
CA TRP A 5 -51.69 45.15 -20.71
C TRP A 5 -51.67 43.76 -20.10
N ILE A 6 -51.13 42.77 -20.82
CA ILE A 6 -50.90 41.42 -20.31
C ILE A 6 -49.46 41.39 -19.80
N ALA A 7 -49.28 41.27 -18.48
CA ALA A 7 -47.98 41.04 -17.87
C ALA A 7 -47.69 39.53 -17.91
N LEU A 8 -46.67 39.14 -18.67
CA LEU A 8 -46.17 37.77 -18.72
C LEU A 8 -45.13 37.59 -17.61
N GLY A 9 -45.49 36.90 -16.53
CA GLY A 9 -44.57 36.56 -15.46
C GLY A 9 -43.61 35.46 -15.89
N ILE A 10 -42.31 35.73 -15.87
CA ILE A 10 -41.26 34.73 -16.08
C ILE A 10 -41.08 33.98 -14.77
N ALA A 11 -41.57 32.74 -14.72
CA ALA A 11 -41.29 31.81 -13.64
C ALA A 11 -39.86 31.29 -13.80
N VAL A 12 -38.92 31.80 -13.00
CA VAL A 12 -37.57 31.24 -12.89
C VAL A 12 -37.68 29.95 -12.05
N LEU A 13 -37.82 28.82 -12.73
CA LEU A 13 -37.73 27.51 -12.11
C LEU A 13 -36.28 27.31 -11.64
N TRP A 14 -36.07 27.45 -10.34
CA TRP A 14 -34.87 26.98 -9.66
C TRP A 14 -34.80 25.46 -9.80
N PHE A 15 -34.20 24.98 -10.90
CA PHE A 15 -33.68 23.63 -10.96
C PHE A 15 -32.51 23.56 -9.98
N GLY A 16 -32.81 23.25 -8.72
CA GLY A 16 -31.81 22.82 -7.77
C GLY A 16 -31.08 21.64 -8.39
N CYS A 17 -29.80 21.83 -8.76
CA CYS A 17 -28.90 20.72 -8.99
C CYS A 17 -28.81 19.98 -7.66
N ALA A 18 -29.63 18.95 -7.48
CA ALA A 18 -29.38 17.93 -6.49
C ALA A 18 -28.05 17.29 -6.91
N GLU A 19 -26.96 17.71 -6.25
CA GLU A 19 -25.68 17.02 -6.28
C GLU A 19 -25.98 15.57 -5.92
N ARG A 20 -25.98 14.72 -6.95
CA ARG A 20 -26.09 13.28 -6.77
C ARG A 20 -24.83 12.87 -6.02
N HIS A 21 -24.92 12.85 -4.69
CA HIS A 21 -23.90 12.27 -3.84
C HIS A 21 -23.84 10.79 -4.22
N ALA A 22 -22.82 10.43 -5.00
CA ALA A 22 -22.54 9.03 -5.26
C ALA A 22 -22.40 8.32 -3.91
N PRO A 23 -22.96 7.10 -3.76
CA PRO A 23 -22.76 6.34 -2.54
C PRO A 23 -21.25 6.20 -2.28
N PRO A 24 -20.82 6.27 -1.01
CA PRO A 24 -19.41 6.08 -0.69
C PRO A 24 -18.93 4.75 -1.28
N PRO A 25 -17.68 4.68 -1.76
CA PRO A 25 -17.13 3.43 -2.27
C PRO A 25 -17.27 2.33 -1.21
N PRO A 26 -17.51 1.08 -1.64
CA PRO A 26 -17.68 -0.03 -0.71
C PRO A 26 -16.45 -0.18 0.19
N GLU A 27 -16.67 -0.57 1.44
CA GLU A 27 -15.59 -0.84 2.38
C GLU A 27 -14.69 -1.99 1.88
N LEU A 28 -13.38 -1.85 2.04
CA LEU A 28 -12.46 -2.91 1.66
C LEU A 28 -12.66 -4.13 2.56
N PRO A 29 -12.69 -5.36 2.03
CA PRO A 29 -12.87 -6.54 2.87
C PRO A 29 -11.70 -6.71 3.84
N VAL A 30 -11.97 -7.26 5.02
CA VAL A 30 -10.94 -7.79 5.92
C VAL A 30 -10.69 -9.24 5.53
N LEU A 31 -9.54 -9.53 4.94
CA LEU A 31 -9.24 -10.88 4.44
C LEU A 31 -8.75 -11.79 5.57
N MET A 32 -7.80 -11.31 6.36
CA MET A 32 -7.23 -12.00 7.52
C MET A 32 -6.33 -11.06 8.32
N LYS A 33 -5.98 -11.46 9.54
CA LYS A 33 -4.91 -10.82 10.30
C LYS A 33 -3.55 -11.11 9.65
N ALA A 34 -2.69 -10.09 9.51
CA ALA A 34 -1.32 -10.33 9.08
C ALA A 34 -0.55 -11.09 10.18
N PRO A 35 0.34 -12.03 9.82
CA PRO A 35 1.23 -12.66 10.79
C PRO A 35 2.13 -11.62 11.45
N GLU A 36 2.57 -11.89 12.67
CA GLU A 36 3.69 -11.14 13.24
C GLU A 36 5.00 -11.53 12.55
N PHE A 37 5.89 -10.56 12.40
CA PHE A 37 7.22 -10.79 11.83
C PHE A 37 8.24 -9.84 12.45
N ALA A 38 9.48 -10.28 12.45
CA ALA A 38 10.62 -9.53 12.95
C ALA A 38 11.85 -9.80 12.08
N GLY A 39 12.82 -8.89 12.15
CA GLY A 39 14.05 -9.00 11.39
C GLY A 39 14.98 -7.82 11.66
N LEU A 40 15.96 -7.65 10.79
CA LEU A 40 16.91 -6.55 10.82
C LEU A 40 16.67 -5.62 9.63
N THR A 41 16.70 -4.31 9.88
CA THR A 41 16.66 -3.31 8.80
C THR A 41 17.96 -3.29 8.02
N ALA A 42 18.01 -2.52 6.93
CA ALA A 42 19.24 -2.24 6.18
C ALA A 42 20.35 -1.59 7.06
N GLU A 43 19.97 -0.90 8.13
CA GLU A 43 20.84 -0.30 9.15
C GLU A 43 21.13 -1.25 10.32
N GLU A 44 20.82 -2.53 10.17
CA GLU A 44 21.01 -3.58 11.17
C GLU A 44 20.28 -3.31 12.49
N GLN A 45 19.22 -2.52 12.44
CA GLN A 45 18.38 -2.26 13.61
C GLN A 45 17.31 -3.35 13.75
N PRO A 46 17.03 -3.84 14.96
CA PRO A 46 15.91 -4.74 15.20
C PRO A 46 14.59 -4.08 14.81
N PHE A 47 13.80 -4.79 14.01
CA PHE A 47 12.47 -4.37 13.60
C PHE A 47 11.44 -5.43 13.95
N HIS A 48 10.27 -4.98 14.40
CA HIS A 48 9.13 -5.84 14.70
C HIS A 48 7.85 -5.26 14.11
N SER A 49 6.99 -6.11 13.55
CA SER A 49 5.75 -5.70 12.91
C SER A 49 4.77 -4.96 13.83
N HIS A 50 4.86 -5.14 15.17
CA HIS A 50 4.03 -4.37 16.12
C HIS A 50 4.32 -2.86 16.07
N GLN A 51 5.50 -2.44 15.60
CA GLN A 51 5.86 -1.03 15.43
C GLN A 51 5.02 -0.36 14.32
N LEU A 52 4.32 -1.15 13.50
CA LEU A 52 3.42 -0.69 12.45
C LEU A 52 1.98 -0.48 12.94
N GLN A 53 1.68 -0.76 14.21
CA GLN A 53 0.34 -0.54 14.75
C GLN A 53 -0.09 0.93 14.58
N GLY A 54 -1.34 1.13 14.17
CA GLY A 54 -1.87 2.45 13.86
C GLY A 54 -1.46 2.99 12.48
N LYS A 55 -0.68 2.25 11.68
CA LYS A 55 -0.22 2.66 10.34
C LYS A 55 -0.92 1.88 9.24
N VAL A 56 -1.11 2.51 8.08
CA VAL A 56 -1.51 1.81 6.86
C VAL A 56 -0.25 1.39 6.12
N VAL A 57 -0.09 0.11 5.84
CA VAL A 57 1.20 -0.45 5.41
C VAL A 57 1.08 -1.15 4.06
N VAL A 58 2.05 -0.93 3.18
CA VAL A 58 2.24 -1.77 1.99
C VAL A 58 3.44 -2.68 2.22
N VAL A 59 3.21 -4.00 2.19
CA VAL A 59 4.27 -5.01 2.26
C VAL A 59 4.57 -5.54 0.86
N SER A 60 5.85 -5.77 0.57
CA SER A 60 6.34 -6.35 -0.68
C SER A 60 7.50 -7.30 -0.44
N PHE A 61 7.68 -8.26 -1.34
CA PHE A 61 8.81 -9.19 -1.34
C PHE A 61 9.70 -8.92 -2.55
N PHE A 62 11.02 -8.97 -2.36
CA PHE A 62 11.99 -8.66 -3.40
C PHE A 62 13.33 -9.34 -3.12
N PHE A 63 14.33 -9.13 -3.97
CA PHE A 63 15.75 -9.41 -3.67
C PHE A 63 16.63 -8.54 -4.57
N THR A 64 17.83 -8.21 -4.12
CA THR A 64 18.62 -7.13 -4.74
C THR A 64 19.19 -7.49 -6.12
N SER A 65 19.42 -8.77 -6.40
CA SER A 65 19.96 -9.24 -7.69
C SER A 65 18.89 -9.50 -8.76
N CYS A 66 17.62 -9.21 -8.49
CA CYS A 66 16.55 -9.41 -9.45
C CYS A 66 16.69 -8.47 -10.65
N THR A 67 16.77 -9.05 -11.85
CA THR A 67 16.77 -8.31 -13.13
C THR A 67 15.40 -8.28 -13.80
N GLY A 68 14.37 -8.87 -13.19
CA GLY A 68 13.01 -8.96 -13.71
C GLY A 68 12.06 -7.92 -13.10
N PRO A 69 11.03 -8.32 -12.33
CA PRO A 69 9.96 -7.42 -11.89
C PRO A 69 10.35 -6.46 -10.76
N CYS A 70 11.28 -6.83 -9.86
CA CYS A 70 11.54 -6.05 -8.64
C CYS A 70 11.96 -4.58 -8.90
N PRO A 71 12.76 -4.24 -9.93
CA PRO A 71 13.06 -2.84 -10.23
C PRO A 71 11.82 -1.99 -10.53
N VAL A 72 10.85 -2.54 -11.27
CA VAL A 72 9.58 -1.85 -11.57
C VAL A 72 8.75 -1.70 -10.30
N MET A 73 8.67 -2.75 -9.49
CA MET A 73 7.95 -2.73 -8.21
C MET A 73 8.51 -1.62 -7.30
N ASN A 74 9.80 -1.66 -7.00
CA ASN A 74 10.38 -0.67 -6.08
C ASN A 74 10.38 0.75 -6.66
N SER A 75 10.44 0.92 -7.98
CA SER A 75 10.20 2.24 -8.58
C SER A 75 8.78 2.76 -8.31
N ARG A 76 7.76 1.89 -8.37
CA ARG A 76 6.37 2.27 -8.07
C ARG A 76 6.16 2.57 -6.58
N LEU A 77 6.81 1.82 -5.69
CA LEU A 77 6.82 2.15 -4.25
C LEU A 77 7.50 3.49 -3.97
N SER A 78 8.57 3.84 -4.69
CA SER A 78 9.18 5.17 -4.61
C SER A 78 8.21 6.29 -4.99
N VAL A 79 7.40 6.07 -6.04
CA VAL A 79 6.36 7.04 -6.46
C VAL A 79 5.27 7.15 -5.39
N LEU A 80 4.76 6.03 -4.88
CA LEU A 80 3.78 6.03 -3.78
C LEU A 80 4.34 6.73 -2.54
N GLN A 81 5.59 6.46 -2.15
CA GLN A 81 6.24 7.15 -1.03
C GLN A 81 6.21 8.67 -1.21
N ALA A 82 6.46 9.16 -2.43
CA ALA A 82 6.42 10.60 -2.72
C ALA A 82 4.99 11.16 -2.70
N GLN A 83 4.01 10.44 -3.29
CA GLN A 83 2.60 10.87 -3.31
C GLN A 83 2.00 10.96 -1.90
N PHE A 84 2.39 10.05 -1.00
CA PHE A 84 1.92 10.02 0.38
C PHE A 84 2.90 10.71 1.35
N ALA A 85 3.80 11.57 0.88
CA ALA A 85 4.81 12.21 1.72
C ALA A 85 4.23 13.00 2.90
N ASN A 86 3.05 13.60 2.72
CA ASN A 86 2.33 14.36 3.75
C ASN A 86 1.44 13.49 4.66
N GLU A 87 1.38 12.18 4.42
CA GLU A 87 0.59 11.24 5.22
C GLU A 87 1.54 10.46 6.15
N PRO A 88 1.70 10.89 7.42
CA PRO A 88 2.67 10.29 8.35
C PRO A 88 2.28 8.90 8.83
N ASP A 89 1.10 8.40 8.44
CA ASP A 89 0.58 7.09 8.80
C ASP A 89 0.75 6.04 7.71
N VAL A 90 1.25 6.40 6.53
CA VAL A 90 1.60 5.44 5.48
C VAL A 90 3.01 4.91 5.68
N ARG A 91 3.17 3.59 5.64
CA ARG A 91 4.45 2.89 5.73
C ARG A 91 4.62 1.88 4.60
N PHE A 92 5.86 1.60 4.26
CA PHE A 92 6.24 0.57 3.29
C PHE A 92 7.23 -0.39 3.94
N VAL A 93 7.09 -1.68 3.65
CA VAL A 93 8.03 -2.71 4.08
C VAL A 93 8.37 -3.58 2.88
N SER A 94 9.64 -3.63 2.52
CA SER A 94 10.17 -4.51 1.48
C SER A 94 11.03 -5.58 2.13
N ILE A 95 10.62 -6.83 2.03
CA ILE A 95 11.27 -7.97 2.70
C ILE A 95 12.07 -8.75 1.64
N THR A 96 13.36 -8.95 1.89
CA THR A 96 14.17 -9.77 0.98
C THR A 96 13.84 -11.25 1.11
N VAL A 97 13.62 -11.93 -0.02
CA VAL A 97 13.48 -13.40 -0.10
C VAL A 97 14.81 -14.13 -0.24
N ASP A 98 15.91 -13.38 -0.34
CA ASP A 98 17.26 -13.89 -0.55
C ASP A 98 18.23 -13.36 0.53
N PRO A 99 17.92 -13.59 1.81
CA PRO A 99 18.66 -12.96 2.90
C PRO A 99 20.12 -13.41 2.99
N GLU A 100 20.51 -14.53 2.39
CA GLU A 100 21.92 -14.96 2.36
C GLU A 100 22.78 -14.06 1.48
N ARG A 101 22.25 -13.66 0.31
CA ARG A 101 22.96 -12.76 -0.63
C ARG A 101 22.69 -11.29 -0.35
N ASP A 102 21.51 -10.95 0.16
CA ASP A 102 21.12 -9.57 0.47
C ASP A 102 21.66 -9.13 1.84
N THR A 103 22.96 -8.86 1.89
CA THR A 103 23.64 -8.31 3.08
C THR A 103 23.10 -6.91 3.45
N PRO A 104 23.32 -6.42 4.68
CA PRO A 104 22.87 -5.08 5.08
C PRO A 104 23.41 -3.98 4.15
N GLU A 105 24.64 -4.11 3.68
CA GLU A 105 25.25 -3.17 2.72
C GLU A 105 24.49 -3.15 1.39
N ARG A 106 24.13 -4.32 0.88
CA ARG A 106 23.37 -4.44 -0.38
C ARG A 106 21.96 -3.91 -0.21
N LEU A 107 21.31 -4.21 0.90
CA LEU A 107 19.99 -3.67 1.22
C LEU A 107 20.02 -2.15 1.33
N ARG A 108 21.03 -1.58 2.00
CA ARG A 108 21.21 -0.13 2.13
C ARG A 108 21.43 0.54 0.78
N ALA A 109 22.34 0.00 -0.04
CA ALA A 109 22.59 0.52 -1.38
C ALA A 109 21.35 0.43 -2.29
N TYR A 110 20.61 -0.68 -2.18
CA TYR A 110 19.37 -0.88 -2.92
C TYR A 110 18.28 0.09 -2.45
N ALA A 111 18.07 0.27 -1.15
CA ALA A 111 17.13 1.23 -0.59
C ALA A 111 17.46 2.68 -1.03
N GLN A 112 18.74 3.06 -1.00
CA GLN A 112 19.23 4.37 -1.46
C GLN A 112 18.93 4.61 -2.94
N ARG A 113 19.08 3.60 -3.80
CA ARG A 113 18.75 3.68 -5.23
C ARG A 113 17.29 4.10 -5.47
N TYR A 114 16.36 3.69 -4.61
CA TYR A 114 14.94 4.04 -4.70
C TYR A 114 14.54 5.23 -3.84
N GLY A 115 15.51 5.94 -3.24
CA GLY A 115 15.22 7.08 -2.36
C GLY A 115 14.36 6.71 -1.16
N ALA A 116 14.45 5.47 -0.69
CA ALA A 116 13.69 5.00 0.46
C ALA A 116 14.11 5.79 1.70
N LYS A 117 13.13 6.33 2.41
CA LYS A 117 13.36 7.04 3.67
C LYS A 117 13.21 6.04 4.83
N PRO A 118 14.24 5.74 5.63
CA PRO A 118 14.18 4.65 6.62
C PRO A 118 13.02 4.76 7.63
N GLU A 119 12.59 5.98 7.95
CA GLU A 119 11.44 6.23 8.84
C GLU A 119 10.07 5.94 8.21
N ARG A 120 10.03 5.74 6.88
CA ARG A 120 8.80 5.49 6.10
C ARG A 120 8.81 4.17 5.35
N TRP A 121 9.96 3.76 4.83
CA TRP A 121 10.13 2.60 3.99
C TRP A 121 11.29 1.73 4.49
N ILE A 122 10.92 0.59 5.07
CA ILE A 122 11.82 -0.32 5.73
C ILE A 122 12.20 -1.45 4.77
N PHE A 123 13.49 -1.66 4.59
CA PHE A 123 14.04 -2.83 3.92
C PHE A 123 14.44 -3.85 4.98
N LEU A 124 13.81 -5.02 4.97
CA LEU A 124 13.87 -6.00 6.06
C LEU A 124 14.52 -7.31 5.61
N ARG A 125 15.43 -7.81 6.46
CA ARG A 125 16.12 -9.10 6.33
C ARG A 125 15.77 -10.00 7.52
N MET A 126 15.56 -11.28 7.28
CA MET A 126 15.36 -12.31 8.30
C MET A 126 16.00 -13.63 7.85
N SER A 127 15.87 -14.72 8.61
CA SER A 127 16.40 -16.02 8.18
C SER A 127 15.67 -16.55 6.94
N PRO A 128 16.32 -17.40 6.11
CA PRO A 128 15.67 -18.05 4.97
C PRO A 128 14.35 -18.74 5.32
N ASP A 129 14.34 -19.53 6.40
CA ASP A 129 13.13 -20.24 6.86
C ASP A 129 12.01 -19.29 7.27
N SER A 130 12.35 -18.19 7.95
CA SER A 130 11.37 -17.18 8.34
C SER A 130 10.76 -16.49 7.13
N VAL A 131 11.54 -16.14 6.10
CA VAL A 131 10.96 -15.49 4.92
C VAL A 131 10.13 -16.44 4.06
N GLU A 132 10.55 -17.70 3.89
CA GLU A 132 9.76 -18.74 3.20
C GLU A 132 8.40 -18.94 3.89
N TRP A 133 8.41 -19.09 5.21
CA TRP A 133 7.17 -19.25 5.98
C TRP A 133 6.30 -17.98 5.89
N LEU A 134 6.92 -16.81 6.05
CA LEU A 134 6.21 -15.54 6.07
C LEU A 134 5.54 -15.26 4.72
N ALA A 135 6.23 -15.52 3.61
CA ALA A 135 5.68 -15.35 2.27
C ALA A 135 4.56 -16.37 2.00
N THR A 136 4.82 -17.67 2.18
CA THR A 136 3.92 -18.73 1.70
C THR A 136 2.78 -19.08 2.66
N LYS A 137 3.01 -19.01 3.97
CA LYS A 137 2.02 -19.37 5.00
C LYS A 137 1.40 -18.14 5.65
N GLY A 138 2.24 -17.15 5.96
CA GLY A 138 1.84 -15.92 6.62
C GLY A 138 1.01 -15.00 5.72
N PHE A 139 1.63 -14.47 4.68
CA PHE A 139 0.99 -13.60 3.68
C PHE A 139 0.38 -14.36 2.52
N ARG A 140 0.52 -15.68 2.45
CA ARG A 140 -0.12 -16.55 1.44
C ARG A 140 0.11 -16.04 0.00
N VAL A 141 1.27 -15.47 -0.26
CA VAL A 141 1.61 -15.04 -1.61
C VAL A 141 2.01 -16.24 -2.46
N PRO A 142 1.53 -16.36 -3.71
CA PRO A 142 1.94 -17.43 -4.60
C PRO A 142 3.43 -17.33 -4.90
N GLY A 143 4.14 -18.45 -4.80
CA GLY A 143 5.58 -18.55 -5.05
C GLY A 143 6.28 -19.39 -3.98
N SER A 144 7.56 -19.67 -4.18
CA SER A 144 8.43 -20.27 -3.17
C SER A 144 9.65 -19.37 -3.00
N ALA A 145 10.01 -19.02 -1.77
CA ALA A 145 11.25 -18.29 -1.47
C ALA A 145 12.49 -19.15 -1.79
N THR A 146 12.36 -20.48 -1.84
CA THR A 146 13.43 -21.39 -2.29
C THR A 146 13.58 -21.50 -3.81
N GLN A 147 12.68 -20.90 -4.60
CA GLN A 147 12.79 -20.81 -6.05
C GLN A 147 12.96 -19.34 -6.48
N PRO A 148 14.19 -18.92 -6.82
CA PRO A 148 14.48 -17.56 -7.28
C PRO A 148 13.78 -17.14 -8.58
N ASP A 149 12.92 -17.98 -9.17
CA ASP A 149 12.14 -17.67 -10.37
C ASP A 149 10.64 -17.49 -10.06
N LEU A 150 10.19 -17.83 -8.85
CA LEU A 150 8.78 -17.76 -8.44
C LEU A 150 8.57 -16.59 -7.47
N HIS A 151 8.66 -15.37 -7.99
CA HIS A 151 8.41 -14.17 -7.21
C HIS A 151 6.94 -13.80 -7.17
N SER A 152 6.44 -13.56 -5.96
CA SER A 152 5.23 -12.79 -5.77
C SER A 152 5.47 -11.37 -6.25
N THR A 153 4.84 -11.00 -7.37
CA THR A 153 4.77 -9.61 -7.84
C THR A 153 3.62 -8.86 -7.17
N ARG A 154 3.31 -9.17 -5.90
CA ARG A 154 2.17 -8.61 -5.17
C ARG A 154 2.61 -7.57 -4.13
N TYR A 155 1.84 -6.51 -4.06
CA TYR A 155 1.74 -5.65 -2.88
C TYR A 155 0.62 -6.16 -1.98
N ILE A 156 0.87 -6.12 -0.68
CA ILE A 156 -0.08 -6.54 0.35
C ILE A 156 -0.42 -5.30 1.16
N LEU A 157 -1.70 -4.94 1.19
CA LEU A 157 -2.17 -3.77 1.93
C LEU A 157 -2.63 -4.17 3.32
N LEU A 158 -2.08 -3.54 4.35
CA LEU A 158 -2.47 -3.69 5.74
C LEU A 158 -3.16 -2.42 6.25
N ASP A 159 -4.25 -2.59 6.99
CA ASP A 159 -4.87 -1.49 7.74
C ASP A 159 -4.13 -1.18 9.06
N ARG A 160 -4.62 -0.16 9.77
CA ARG A 160 -4.07 0.30 11.07
C ARG A 160 -4.09 -0.76 12.16
N GLN A 161 -4.95 -1.77 12.03
CA GLN A 161 -5.04 -2.88 12.95
C GLN A 161 -4.14 -4.05 12.50
N GLY A 162 -3.40 -3.93 11.39
CA GLY A 162 -2.57 -4.99 10.85
C GLY A 162 -3.38 -6.11 10.20
N ASN A 163 -4.59 -5.84 9.71
CA ASN A 163 -5.33 -6.79 8.88
C ASN A 163 -5.00 -6.59 7.41
N ILE A 164 -4.94 -7.69 6.66
CA ILE A 164 -4.78 -7.69 5.22
C ILE A 164 -6.11 -7.26 4.57
N ARG A 165 -6.06 -6.18 3.78
CA ARG A 165 -7.21 -5.61 3.06
C ARG A 165 -7.19 -5.88 1.56
N GLY A 166 -6.07 -6.38 1.03
CA GLY A 166 -5.98 -6.73 -0.38
C GLY A 166 -4.58 -7.14 -0.83
N TYR A 167 -4.56 -7.80 -2.00
CA TYR A 167 -3.36 -8.16 -2.74
C TYR A 167 -3.44 -7.53 -4.13
N PHE A 168 -2.46 -6.71 -4.47
CA PHE A 168 -2.45 -5.92 -5.70
C PHE A 168 -1.25 -6.34 -6.54
N SER A 169 -1.46 -6.63 -7.82
CA SER A 169 -0.33 -6.86 -8.73
C SER A 169 0.48 -5.58 -8.86
N ALA A 170 1.77 -5.67 -8.52
CA ALA A 170 2.71 -4.57 -8.62
C ALA A 170 3.13 -4.27 -10.06
N LEU A 171 2.77 -5.12 -11.03
CA LEU A 171 3.05 -4.94 -12.47
C LEU A 171 1.85 -4.40 -13.25
N ASP A 172 0.64 -4.58 -12.73
CA ASP A 172 -0.60 -4.11 -13.32
C ASP A 172 -0.90 -2.67 -12.87
N GLU A 173 -0.93 -1.73 -13.81
CA GLU A 173 -1.16 -0.31 -13.51
C GLU A 173 -2.53 -0.04 -12.87
N GLN A 174 -3.56 -0.76 -13.31
CA GLN A 174 -4.90 -0.62 -12.76
C GLN A 174 -4.92 -1.09 -11.30
N GLN A 175 -4.23 -2.18 -10.97
CA GLN A 175 -4.13 -2.64 -9.59
C GLN A 175 -3.26 -1.72 -8.71
N VAL A 176 -2.26 -1.05 -9.28
CA VAL A 176 -1.50 -0.02 -8.56
C VAL A 176 -2.38 1.20 -8.26
N GLN A 177 -3.22 1.62 -9.20
CA GLN A 177 -4.21 2.68 -8.96
C GLN A 177 -5.25 2.26 -7.91
N GLN A 178 -5.71 1.02 -7.94
CA GLN A 178 -6.61 0.48 -6.91
C GLN A 178 -5.94 0.44 -5.54
N LEU A 179 -4.66 0.07 -5.45
CA LEU A 179 -3.88 0.15 -4.20
C LEU A 179 -3.80 1.59 -3.70
N GLU A 180 -3.55 2.57 -4.57
CA GLU A 180 -3.51 3.99 -4.20
C GLU A 180 -4.86 4.46 -3.64
N GLN A 181 -5.97 4.10 -4.30
CA GLN A 181 -7.32 4.41 -3.84
C GLN A 181 -7.61 3.74 -2.49
N ALA A 182 -7.21 2.48 -2.33
CA ALA A 182 -7.38 1.73 -1.10
C ALA A 182 -6.57 2.36 0.06
N LEU A 183 -5.32 2.80 -0.18
CA LEU A 183 -4.53 3.54 0.79
C LEU A 183 -5.26 4.80 1.28
N ARG A 184 -5.78 5.61 0.35
CA ARG A 184 -6.56 6.82 0.69
C ARG A 184 -7.81 6.48 1.50
N GLN A 185 -8.53 5.43 1.11
CA GLN A 185 -9.71 4.97 1.85
C GLN A 185 -9.38 4.58 3.29
N LEU A 186 -8.33 3.77 3.50
CA LEU A 186 -7.92 3.32 4.84
C LEU A 186 -7.42 4.47 5.74
N LEU A 187 -6.86 5.52 5.15
CA LEU A 187 -6.51 6.74 5.89
C LEU A 187 -7.77 7.47 6.41
N HIS A 188 -8.89 7.40 5.67
CA HIS A 188 -10.16 8.03 6.06
C HIS A 188 -11.08 7.15 6.92
N GLU A 189 -10.96 5.81 6.87
CA GLU A 189 -11.76 4.87 7.69
C GLU A 189 -11.58 5.14 9.20
N SER A 190 -10.37 5.47 9.64
CA SER A 190 -10.08 5.74 11.06
C SER A 190 -10.67 7.06 11.57
N ASN A 191 -10.94 8.04 10.70
CA ASN A 191 -11.57 9.30 11.11
C ASN A 191 -13.06 9.13 11.45
N ARG A 192 -13.67 8.00 11.04
CA ARG A 192 -15.08 7.69 11.29
C ARG A 192 -15.31 6.80 12.51
N ALA A 193 -14.34 5.98 12.90
CA ALA A 193 -14.46 5.11 14.09
C ALA A 193 -14.21 5.85 15.43
N THR A 194 -13.91 7.15 15.39
CA THR A 194 -13.65 7.99 16.58
C THR A 194 -14.63 9.17 16.69
N GLN A 195 -15.71 9.16 15.87
CA GLN A 195 -16.87 10.06 16.00
C GLN A 195 -18.11 9.23 16.27
#